data_AF-A0A3R7FKD5-F1
#
_entry.id   AF-A0A3R7FKD5-F1
#
_cell.length_a   1.000
_cell.length_b   1.000
_cell.length_c   1.000
_cell.angle_alpha   90.00
_cell.angle_beta   90.00
_cell.angle_gamma   90.00
#
_symmetry.space_group_name_H-M   'P 1'
#
loop_
_entity.id
_entity.type
_entity.pdbx_description
1 polymer ?
#
loop_
_entity_poly.entity_id
_entity_poly.type
_entity_poly.pdbx_seq_one_letter_code
_entity_poly.pdbx_strand_id
1 'polypeptide(L)'
;MNSTEKLKGKAMYEIPILVVSHCILNRSTRWWQREKPIEKNRGMTIRILNIAARLRMGIIQLPCPEFTFCGNPRPPRTKDEYLELPGFREHCRKLAEEAAEELMNLIKNAKEPRIKILAVIGVERSPTCGVKCTPVGKGSFKRYVEEEGIFIRMLNESLKKREIYVPFIGVDLDEPEKIAKKISRLL
;
A
#
# COMPACT_ATOMS: atom_id res chain seq x y z
N MET A 1 -22.68 -6.14 -46.39
CA MET A 1 -22.15 -6.36 -45.02
C MET A 1 -20.64 -6.45 -45.14
N ASN A 2 -19.93 -5.41 -44.72
CA ASN A 2 -18.51 -5.23 -45.01
C ASN A 2 -17.65 -6.03 -44.01
N SER A 3 -16.65 -6.72 -44.55
CA SER A 3 -15.70 -7.62 -43.88
C SER A 3 -14.88 -6.96 -42.75
N THR A 4 -15.01 -5.65 -42.57
CA THR A 4 -14.34 -4.81 -41.57
C THR A 4 -15.04 -4.77 -40.21
N GLU A 5 -16.27 -5.29 -40.08
CA GLU A 5 -16.97 -5.38 -38.77
C GLU A 5 -16.66 -6.67 -38.00
N LYS A 6 -16.05 -7.68 -38.63
CA LYS A 6 -15.75 -8.99 -38.02
C LYS A 6 -14.36 -9.12 -37.37
N LEU A 7 -13.52 -8.08 -37.42
CA LEU A 7 -12.10 -8.14 -36.98
C LEU A 7 -11.70 -7.10 -35.94
N LYS A 8 -12.64 -6.38 -35.31
CA LYS A 8 -12.37 -5.75 -34.00
C LYS A 8 -12.45 -6.82 -32.92
N GLY A 9 -11.45 -7.70 -32.89
CA GLY A 9 -11.21 -8.55 -31.73
C GLY A 9 -11.21 -7.65 -30.49
N LYS A 10 -12.15 -7.90 -29.56
CA LYS A 10 -12.27 -7.19 -28.28
C LYS A 10 -10.88 -7.13 -27.64
N ALA A 11 -10.18 -6.00 -27.75
CA ALA A 11 -9.12 -5.70 -26.81
C ALA A 11 -9.82 -5.61 -25.46
N MET A 12 -9.76 -6.68 -24.67
CA MET A 12 -10.36 -6.71 -23.36
C MET A 12 -9.59 -5.71 -22.51
N TYR A 13 -10.15 -4.51 -22.35
CA TYR A 13 -9.55 -3.45 -21.55
C TYR A 13 -9.45 -3.96 -20.11
N GLU A 14 -8.23 -4.08 -19.59
CA GLU A 14 -8.00 -4.30 -18.17
C GLU A 14 -8.13 -2.96 -17.45
N ILE A 15 -8.88 -2.93 -16.35
CA ILE A 15 -8.91 -1.76 -15.46
C ILE A 15 -7.70 -1.87 -14.52
N PRO A 16 -6.72 -0.96 -14.61
CA PRO A 16 -5.60 -0.92 -13.68
C PRO A 16 -6.04 -0.40 -12.31
N ILE A 17 -5.53 -1.02 -11.25
CA ILE A 17 -5.77 -0.60 -9.87
C ILE A 17 -4.44 -0.47 -9.14
N LEU A 18 -4.32 0.60 -8.36
CA LEU A 18 -3.22 0.82 -7.42
C LEU A 18 -3.70 0.51 -6.00
N VAL A 19 -2.98 -0.35 -5.28
CA VAL A 19 -3.26 -0.61 -3.86
C VAL A 19 -2.32 0.24 -3.04
N VAL A 20 -2.80 1.00 -2.06
CA VAL A 20 -1.99 1.97 -1.32
C VAL A 20 -2.14 1.83 0.20
N SER A 21 -1.04 1.98 0.93
CA SER A 21 -1.07 2.09 2.39
C SER A 21 -1.93 3.27 2.84
N HIS A 22 -2.72 3.10 3.90
CA HIS A 22 -3.72 4.07 4.34
C HIS A 22 -3.23 5.53 4.39
N CYS A 23 -2.06 5.76 4.98
CA CYS A 23 -1.54 7.11 5.23
C CYS A 23 -1.11 7.87 3.96
N ILE A 24 -1.13 7.23 2.79
CA ILE A 24 -0.89 7.85 1.49
C ILE A 24 -2.08 8.74 1.09
N LEU A 25 -3.31 8.25 1.24
CA LEU A 25 -4.53 9.02 0.93
C LEU A 25 -5.15 9.67 2.16
N ASN A 26 -4.89 9.15 3.36
CA ASN A 26 -5.42 9.71 4.59
C ASN A 26 -4.34 9.79 5.67
N ARG A 27 -3.59 10.90 5.62
CA ARG A 27 -2.44 11.17 6.49
C ARG A 27 -2.80 11.28 7.97
N SER A 28 -4.06 11.53 8.33
CA SER A 28 -4.52 11.61 9.73
C SER A 28 -4.39 10.29 10.49
N THR A 29 -4.14 9.18 9.80
CA THR A 29 -3.87 7.84 10.37
C THR A 29 -2.41 7.59 10.75
N ARG A 30 -1.49 8.51 10.41
CA ARG A 30 -0.09 8.44 10.86
C ARG A 30 0.02 9.02 12.27
N TRP A 31 1.00 8.57 13.04
CA TRP A 31 1.31 9.19 14.33
C TRP A 31 1.59 10.68 14.13
N TRP A 32 1.05 11.51 15.04
CA TRP A 32 1.13 12.95 14.94
C TRP A 32 2.53 13.46 15.28
N GLN A 33 3.13 14.22 14.36
CA GLN A 33 4.45 14.83 14.56
C GLN A 33 4.23 16.26 15.03
N ARG A 34 4.12 16.47 16.35
CA ARG A 34 3.83 17.78 16.97
C ARG A 34 4.75 18.91 16.49
N GLU A 35 5.99 18.58 16.17
CA GLU A 35 7.04 19.53 15.79
C GLU A 35 7.11 19.80 14.29
N LYS A 36 6.33 19.10 13.45
CA LYS A 36 6.35 19.31 11.99
C LYS A 36 5.23 20.26 11.53
N PRO A 37 5.51 21.10 10.51
CA PRO A 37 4.49 21.96 9.89
C PRO A 37 3.25 21.17 9.46
N ILE A 38 2.08 21.81 9.54
CA ILE A 38 0.78 21.20 9.19
C ILE A 38 0.76 20.68 7.74
N GLU A 39 1.52 21.31 6.85
CA GLU A 39 1.69 20.92 5.45
C GLU A 39 2.34 19.53 5.32
N LYS A 40 3.32 19.21 6.18
CA LYS A 40 3.94 17.86 6.23
C LYS A 40 2.97 16.79 6.78
N ASN A 41 1.86 17.23 7.37
CA ASN A 41 0.75 16.40 7.81
C ASN A 41 -0.42 16.36 6.80
N ARG A 42 -0.37 17.07 5.66
CA ARG A 42 -1.39 16.99 4.58
C ARG A 42 -1.20 15.83 3.60
N GLY A 43 -0.06 15.14 3.63
CA GLY A 43 0.15 13.87 2.90
C GLY A 43 0.26 14.01 1.38
N MET A 44 0.03 12.90 0.65
CA MET A 44 0.20 12.80 -0.81
C MET A 44 -1.12 12.65 -1.57
N THR A 45 -2.25 12.82 -0.89
CA THR A 45 -3.58 12.48 -1.41
C THR A 45 -3.85 13.07 -2.78
N ILE A 46 -3.74 14.39 -2.93
CA ILE A 46 -3.99 15.07 -4.21
C ILE A 46 -3.06 14.58 -5.32
N ARG A 47 -1.79 14.31 -5.01
CA ARG A 47 -0.83 13.82 -6.02
C ARG A 47 -1.21 12.43 -6.52
N ILE A 48 -1.54 11.51 -5.63
CA ILE A 48 -1.96 10.15 -6.01
C ILE A 48 -3.29 10.17 -6.77
N LEU A 49 -4.26 10.97 -6.32
CA LEU A 49 -5.53 11.12 -7.02
C LEU A 49 -5.34 11.69 -8.43
N ASN A 50 -4.48 12.70 -8.61
CA ASN A 50 -4.19 13.25 -9.94
C ASN A 50 -3.49 12.23 -10.85
N ILE A 51 -2.55 11.44 -10.32
CA ILE A 51 -1.89 10.37 -11.08
C ILE A 51 -2.91 9.31 -11.51
N ALA A 52 -3.74 8.84 -10.58
CA ALA A 52 -4.77 7.84 -10.86
C ALA A 52 -5.80 8.36 -11.87
N ALA A 53 -6.26 9.61 -11.74
CA ALA A 53 -7.19 10.23 -12.68
C ALA A 53 -6.58 10.32 -14.09
N ARG A 54 -5.35 10.82 -14.22
CA ARG A 54 -4.66 10.95 -15.51
C ARG A 54 -4.47 9.60 -16.20
N LEU A 55 -4.18 8.56 -15.41
CA LEU A 55 -3.92 7.22 -15.91
C LEU A 55 -5.18 6.32 -15.93
N ARG A 56 -6.34 6.88 -15.58
CA ARG A 56 -7.64 6.17 -15.49
C ARG A 56 -7.59 4.89 -14.66
N MET A 57 -6.92 4.96 -13.51
CA MET A 57 -6.73 3.83 -12.59
C MET A 57 -7.65 3.93 -11.38
N GLY A 58 -8.13 2.78 -10.91
CA GLY A 58 -8.75 2.67 -9.59
C GLY A 58 -7.71 2.72 -8.47
N ILE A 59 -8.16 2.98 -7.23
CA ILE A 59 -7.31 2.91 -6.04
C ILE A 59 -8.02 2.11 -4.95
N ILE A 60 -7.29 1.18 -4.33
CA ILE A 60 -7.70 0.52 -3.08
C ILE A 60 -6.84 1.03 -1.95
N GLN A 61 -7.49 1.50 -0.88
CA GLN A 61 -6.80 1.94 0.33
C GLN A 61 -6.77 0.82 1.36
N LEU A 62 -5.57 0.33 1.69
CA LEU A 62 -5.37 -0.70 2.71
C LEU A 62 -5.63 -0.15 4.12
N PRO A 63 -6.01 -1.00 5.08
CA PRO A 63 -6.07 -0.62 6.49
C PRO A 63 -4.68 -0.22 7.01
N CYS A 64 -4.64 0.63 8.04
CA CYS A 64 -3.41 0.96 8.75
C CYS A 64 -3.33 0.12 10.03
N PRO A 65 -2.40 -0.86 10.13
CA PRO A 65 -2.32 -1.72 11.31
C PRO A 65 -2.04 -0.92 12.58
N GLU A 66 -1.15 0.07 12.50
CA GLU A 66 -0.77 0.90 13.63
C GLU A 66 -1.95 1.75 14.15
N PHE A 67 -2.78 2.28 13.25
CA PHE A 67 -3.94 3.11 13.60
C PHE A 67 -5.12 2.27 14.08
N THR A 68 -5.45 1.20 13.38
CA THR A 68 -6.58 0.32 13.75
C THR A 68 -6.34 -0.41 15.07
N PHE A 69 -5.08 -0.55 15.49
CA PHE A 69 -4.73 -1.13 16.79
C PHE A 69 -4.59 -0.09 17.91
N CYS A 70 -3.82 0.99 17.70
CA CYS A 70 -3.52 1.95 18.77
C CYS A 70 -4.42 3.20 18.77
N GLY A 71 -5.18 3.45 17.71
CA GLY A 71 -5.80 4.75 17.47
C GLY A 71 -4.80 5.88 17.25
N ASN A 72 -5.28 7.12 17.37
CA ASN A 72 -4.46 8.33 17.37
C ASN A 72 -4.90 9.28 18.50
N PRO A 73 -3.96 10.03 19.12
CA PRO A 73 -2.52 9.98 18.88
C PRO A 73 -1.88 8.71 19.46
N ARG A 74 -0.75 8.29 18.89
CA ARG A 74 0.08 7.19 19.39
C ARG A 74 1.55 7.57 19.29
N PRO A 75 2.43 7.07 20.18
CA PRO A 75 3.86 7.33 20.06
C PRO A 75 4.47 6.60 18.86
N PRO A 76 5.60 7.11 18.31
CA PRO A 76 6.36 6.38 17.30
C PRO A 76 6.93 5.10 17.91
N ARG A 77 6.91 4.01 17.13
CA ARG A 77 7.48 2.72 17.51
C ARG A 77 8.25 2.11 16.34
N THR A 78 9.27 1.32 16.65
CA THR A 78 9.94 0.42 15.70
C THR A 78 9.12 -0.86 15.48
N LYS A 79 9.53 -1.68 14.51
CA LYS A 79 8.97 -3.01 14.27
C LYS A 79 9.05 -3.89 15.53
N ASP A 80 10.18 -3.88 16.22
CA ASP A 80 10.39 -4.69 17.42
C ASP A 80 9.49 -4.20 18.57
N GLU A 81 9.40 -2.89 18.79
CA GLU A 81 8.51 -2.30 19.80
C GLU A 81 7.02 -2.60 19.53
N TYR A 82 6.64 -2.72 18.25
CA TYR A 82 5.29 -3.10 17.86
C TYR A 82 5.00 -4.59 18.08
N LEU A 83 5.96 -5.47 17.80
CA LEU A 83 5.79 -6.92 17.98
C LEU A 83 5.65 -7.34 19.45
N GLU A 84 6.05 -6.47 20.38
CA GLU A 84 5.88 -6.69 21.82
C GLU A 84 4.50 -6.29 22.36
N LEU A 85 3.72 -5.54 21.57
CA LEU A 85 2.36 -5.23 21.96
C LEU A 85 1.51 -6.51 21.87
N PRO A 86 0.88 -6.96 22.98
CA PRO A 86 0.08 -8.18 22.97
C PRO A 86 -1.01 -8.14 21.90
N GLY A 87 -1.04 -9.15 21.02
CA GLY A 87 -2.03 -9.25 19.94
C GLY A 87 -1.73 -8.43 18.68
N PHE A 88 -0.69 -7.58 18.65
CA PHE A 88 -0.42 -6.74 17.47
C PHE A 88 -0.02 -7.54 16.23
N ARG A 89 0.80 -8.57 16.40
CA ARG A 89 1.21 -9.47 15.31
C ARG A 89 -0.01 -10.16 14.68
N GLU A 90 -0.92 -10.63 15.53
CA GLU A 90 -2.15 -11.31 15.13
C GLU A 90 -3.12 -10.34 14.42
N HIS A 91 -3.24 -9.12 14.94
CA HIS A 91 -3.98 -8.04 14.29
C HIS A 91 -3.45 -7.75 12.87
N CYS A 92 -2.13 -7.62 12.71
CA CYS A 92 -1.52 -7.43 11.39
C CYS A 92 -1.81 -8.61 10.45
N ARG A 93 -1.74 -9.85 10.96
CA ARG A 93 -2.01 -11.07 10.19
C ARG A 93 -3.45 -11.09 9.67
N LYS A 94 -4.43 -10.81 10.55
CA LYS A 94 -5.85 -10.76 10.18
C LYS A 94 -6.10 -9.72 9.09
N LEU A 95 -5.61 -8.49 9.27
CA LEU A 95 -5.77 -7.45 8.26
C LEU A 95 -5.13 -7.83 6.91
N ALA A 96 -3.99 -8.52 6.93
CA ALA A 96 -3.29 -8.94 5.72
C ALA A 96 -4.05 -10.06 4.99
N GLU A 97 -4.69 -10.97 5.73
CA GLU A 97 -5.55 -12.01 5.17
C GLU A 97 -6.81 -11.42 4.56
N GLU A 98 -7.49 -10.52 5.27
CA GLU A 98 -8.68 -9.80 4.78
C GLU A 98 -8.37 -8.99 3.52
N ALA A 99 -7.28 -8.23 3.51
CA ALA A 99 -6.86 -7.46 2.35
C ALA A 99 -6.49 -8.36 1.15
N ALA A 100 -5.78 -9.46 1.38
CA ALA A 100 -5.45 -10.40 0.29
C ALA A 100 -6.71 -11.06 -0.29
N GLU A 101 -7.70 -11.35 0.55
CA GLU A 101 -8.99 -11.90 0.13
C GLU A 101 -9.78 -10.89 -0.71
N GLU A 102 -9.85 -9.63 -0.29
CA GLU A 102 -10.46 -8.55 -1.07
C GLU A 102 -9.80 -8.41 -2.45
N LEU A 103 -8.46 -8.35 -2.49
CA LEU A 103 -7.70 -8.24 -3.73
C LEU A 103 -7.87 -9.45 -4.64
N MET A 104 -7.95 -10.66 -4.07
CA MET A 104 -8.23 -11.88 -4.83
C MET A 104 -9.62 -11.84 -5.46
N ASN A 105 -10.64 -11.49 -4.68
CA ASN A 105 -12.01 -11.39 -5.16
C ASN A 105 -12.14 -10.36 -6.28
N LEU A 106 -11.42 -9.24 -6.17
CA LEU A 106 -11.37 -8.21 -7.19
C LEU A 106 -10.83 -8.72 -8.54
N ILE A 107 -9.73 -9.46 -8.54
CA ILE A 107 -9.08 -9.88 -9.80
C ILE A 107 -9.62 -11.20 -10.37
N LYS A 108 -10.05 -12.15 -9.52
CA LYS A 108 -10.54 -13.46 -9.98
C LYS A 108 -12.00 -13.42 -10.43
N ASN A 109 -12.83 -12.57 -9.81
CA ASN A 109 -14.26 -12.50 -10.14
C ASN A 109 -14.57 -11.51 -11.27
N ALA A 110 -13.67 -10.59 -11.59
CA ALA A 110 -13.85 -9.61 -12.66
C ALA A 110 -13.49 -10.19 -14.04
N LYS A 111 -14.53 -10.58 -14.82
CA LYS A 111 -14.36 -11.18 -16.15
C LYS A 111 -14.56 -10.19 -17.30
N GLU A 112 -15.48 -9.23 -17.16
CA GLU A 112 -15.78 -8.21 -18.17
C GLU A 112 -16.13 -6.87 -17.49
N PRO A 113 -15.19 -5.90 -17.39
CA PRO A 113 -13.78 -5.98 -17.77
C PRO A 113 -12.92 -6.78 -16.77
N ARG A 114 -11.73 -7.20 -17.21
CA ARG A 114 -10.71 -7.73 -16.30
C ARG A 114 -10.13 -6.61 -15.43
N ILE A 115 -9.66 -6.97 -14.24
CA ILE A 115 -9.00 -6.04 -13.33
C ILE A 115 -7.56 -6.49 -13.12
N LYS A 116 -6.64 -5.52 -13.18
CA LYS A 116 -5.20 -5.75 -12.96
C LYS A 116 -4.70 -4.87 -11.82
N ILE A 117 -4.14 -5.50 -10.79
CA ILE A 117 -3.40 -4.77 -9.74
C ILE A 117 -2.01 -4.44 -10.29
N LEU A 118 -1.69 -3.16 -10.39
CA LEU A 118 -0.39 -2.70 -10.88
C LEU A 118 0.71 -2.84 -9.83
N ALA A 119 0.40 -2.47 -8.57
CA ALA A 119 1.32 -2.54 -7.45
C ALA A 119 0.60 -2.36 -6.11
N VAL A 120 1.28 -2.83 -5.05
CA VAL A 120 1.00 -2.44 -3.66
C VAL A 120 2.02 -1.39 -3.22
N ILE A 121 1.55 -0.21 -2.84
CA ILE A 121 2.38 0.91 -2.42
C ILE A 121 2.48 0.95 -0.90
N GLY A 122 3.67 0.59 -0.41
CA GLY A 122 4.07 0.70 1.00
C GLY A 122 4.77 2.03 1.30
N VAL A 123 4.98 2.33 2.57
CA VAL A 123 5.60 3.57 3.05
C VAL A 123 6.92 3.24 3.71
N GLU A 124 8.02 3.70 3.12
CA GLU A 124 9.35 3.46 3.69
C GLU A 124 9.48 4.11 5.07
N ARG A 125 10.34 3.50 5.90
CA ARG A 125 10.54 3.85 7.31
C ARG A 125 9.30 3.66 8.19
N SER A 126 8.28 2.93 7.73
CA SER A 126 7.18 2.45 8.58
C SER A 126 7.51 1.08 9.15
N PRO A 127 7.24 0.82 10.46
CA PRO A 127 7.42 -0.49 11.06
C PRO A 127 6.47 -1.57 10.48
N THR A 128 5.33 -1.15 9.92
CA THR A 128 4.31 -2.06 9.38
C THR A 128 4.19 -2.02 7.86
N CYS A 129 4.29 -0.83 7.27
CA CYS A 129 4.11 -0.58 5.85
C CYS A 129 5.43 -0.40 5.07
N GLY A 130 6.60 -0.57 5.70
CA GLY A 130 7.90 -0.54 5.03
C GLY A 130 8.00 -1.64 3.98
N VAL A 131 8.58 -1.32 2.81
CA VAL A 131 8.77 -2.31 1.73
C VAL A 131 10.23 -2.74 1.67
N LYS A 132 11.15 -1.78 1.69
CA LYS A 132 12.58 -2.06 1.72
C LYS A 132 13.25 -1.55 2.96
N CYS A 133 12.74 -0.51 3.61
CA CYS A 133 13.41 0.15 4.73
C CYS A 133 12.47 0.21 5.94
N THR A 134 12.84 -0.48 7.02
CA THR A 134 12.00 -0.61 8.23
C THR A 134 12.80 -0.25 9.50
N PRO A 135 12.23 0.53 10.44
CA PRO A 135 12.88 0.82 11.71
C PRO A 135 12.81 -0.40 12.65
N VAL A 136 13.94 -0.79 13.24
CA VAL A 136 14.09 -1.88 14.23
C VAL A 136 14.91 -1.38 15.43
N GLY A 137 15.02 -2.19 16.47
CA GLY A 137 15.72 -1.88 17.71
C GLY A 137 14.88 -1.06 18.69
N LYS A 138 15.47 -0.78 19.87
CA LYS A 138 14.84 -0.04 20.97
C LYS A 138 15.81 0.97 21.58
N GLY A 139 15.25 2.00 22.21
CA GLY A 139 16.06 3.02 22.90
C GLY A 139 17.14 3.61 22.00
N SER A 140 18.39 3.59 22.45
CA SER A 140 19.56 4.07 21.70
C SER A 140 19.99 3.15 20.53
N PHE A 141 19.47 1.93 20.43
CA PHE A 141 19.82 0.95 19.39
C PHE A 141 18.88 0.97 18.17
N LYS A 142 18.02 1.99 18.07
CA LYS A 142 17.11 2.16 16.93
C LYS A 142 17.91 2.39 15.65
N ARG A 143 17.58 1.64 14.60
CA ARG A 143 18.22 1.73 13.28
C ARG A 143 17.25 1.37 12.17
N TYR A 144 17.59 1.72 10.94
CA TYR A 144 16.88 1.26 9.75
C TYR A 144 17.58 0.04 9.16
N VAL A 145 16.81 -0.95 8.72
CA VAL A 145 17.30 -2.17 8.06
C VAL A 145 16.59 -2.40 6.73
N GLU A 146 17.25 -3.14 5.84
CA GLU A 146 16.69 -3.50 4.53
C GLU A 146 15.71 -4.68 4.64
N GLU A 147 14.55 -4.43 5.25
CA GLU A 147 13.51 -5.44 5.48
C GLU A 147 12.10 -4.89 5.25
N GLU A 148 11.16 -5.79 4.97
CA GLU A 148 9.73 -5.51 4.97
C GLU A 148 9.20 -5.23 6.39
N GLY A 149 8.24 -4.32 6.46
CA GLY A 149 7.42 -4.09 7.63
C GLY A 149 6.48 -5.26 7.90
N ILE A 150 5.96 -5.33 9.13
CA ILE A 150 5.20 -6.48 9.62
C ILE A 150 4.02 -6.82 8.71
N PHE A 151 3.22 -5.82 8.34
CA PHE A 151 2.00 -5.99 7.56
C PHE A 151 2.29 -6.23 6.07
N ILE A 152 3.26 -5.52 5.49
CA ILE A 152 3.65 -5.74 4.08
C ILE A 152 4.13 -7.16 3.85
N ARG A 153 4.98 -7.68 4.75
CA ARG A 153 5.44 -9.06 4.69
C ARG A 153 4.28 -10.04 4.71
N MET A 154 3.38 -9.89 5.67
CA MET A 154 2.21 -10.78 5.82
C MET A 154 1.27 -10.69 4.63
N LEU A 155 1.03 -9.50 4.08
CA LEU A 155 0.21 -9.30 2.89
C LEU A 155 0.84 -9.97 1.67
N ASN A 156 2.15 -9.79 1.47
CA ASN A 156 2.89 -10.42 0.37
C ASN A 156 2.84 -11.96 0.46
N GLU A 157 3.08 -12.52 1.65
CA GLU A 157 2.94 -13.96 1.91
C GLU A 157 1.49 -14.44 1.65
N SER A 158 0.48 -13.68 2.09
CA SER A 158 -0.95 -14.01 1.92
C SER A 158 -1.41 -13.98 0.46
N LEU A 159 -0.89 -13.04 -0.34
CA LEU A 159 -1.12 -12.96 -1.79
C LEU A 159 -0.44 -14.11 -2.53
N LYS A 160 0.82 -14.44 -2.19
CA LYS A 160 1.55 -15.57 -2.78
C LYS A 160 0.84 -16.91 -2.54
N LYS A 161 0.30 -17.12 -1.33
CA LYS A 161 -0.53 -18.30 -1.01
C LYS A 161 -1.77 -18.44 -1.89
N ARG A 162 -2.25 -17.34 -2.47
CA ARG A 162 -3.40 -17.26 -3.37
C ARG A 162 -3.01 -17.24 -4.85
N GLU A 163 -1.71 -17.45 -5.14
CA GLU A 163 -1.09 -17.39 -6.47
C GLU A 163 -1.19 -16.00 -7.11
N ILE A 164 -1.19 -14.94 -6.28
CA ILE A 164 -1.23 -13.56 -6.72
C ILE A 164 0.15 -12.95 -6.54
N TYR A 165 0.76 -12.54 -7.66
CA TYR A 165 2.09 -11.95 -7.70
C TYR A 165 1.99 -10.52 -8.22
N VAL A 166 2.20 -9.55 -7.33
CA VAL A 166 2.15 -8.12 -7.63
C VAL A 166 3.40 -7.44 -7.09
N PRO A 167 3.92 -6.39 -7.75
CA PRO A 167 5.08 -5.68 -7.24
C PRO A 167 4.71 -4.85 -6.00
N PHE A 168 5.57 -4.91 -4.99
CA PHE A 168 5.51 -4.03 -3.83
C PHE A 168 6.51 -2.89 -4.01
N ILE A 169 6.04 -1.65 -3.82
CA ILE A 169 6.84 -0.46 -4.07
C ILE A 169 6.77 0.43 -2.84
N GLY A 170 7.92 0.64 -2.20
CA GLY A 170 8.02 1.59 -1.12
C GLY A 170 8.15 3.02 -1.63
N VAL A 171 7.45 3.93 -0.98
CA VAL A 171 7.54 5.37 -1.25
C VAL A 171 7.95 6.12 -0.01
N ASP A 172 8.71 7.18 -0.23
CA ASP A 172 9.07 8.12 0.81
C ASP A 172 8.05 9.26 0.80
N LEU A 173 7.41 9.49 1.94
CA LEU A 173 6.42 10.55 2.10
C LEU A 173 7.07 11.93 2.22
N ASP A 174 8.38 12.00 2.45
CA ASP A 174 9.19 13.21 2.42
C ASP A 174 9.70 13.53 0.99
N GLU A 175 9.60 12.58 0.03
CA GLU A 175 9.99 12.75 -1.39
C GLU A 175 8.85 12.37 -2.37
N PRO A 176 7.68 13.04 -2.25
CA PRO A 176 6.45 12.63 -2.94
C PRO A 176 6.51 12.74 -4.47
N GLU A 177 7.44 13.48 -5.05
CA GLU A 177 7.65 13.61 -6.50
C GLU A 177 8.16 12.32 -7.15
N LYS A 178 8.89 11.48 -6.41
CA LYS A 178 9.44 10.23 -6.94
C LYS A 178 8.37 9.18 -7.22
N ILE A 179 7.18 9.31 -6.62
CA ILE A 179 6.08 8.33 -6.77
C ILE A 179 5.55 8.26 -8.19
N ALA A 180 5.39 9.42 -8.85
CA ALA A 180 4.86 9.50 -10.21
C ALA A 180 5.77 8.73 -11.18
N LYS A 181 7.09 8.92 -11.04
CA LYS A 181 8.09 8.22 -11.85
C LYS A 181 8.07 6.71 -11.61
N LYS A 182 7.83 6.25 -10.37
CA LYS A 182 7.70 4.82 -10.06
C LYS A 182 6.42 4.24 -10.65
N ILE A 183 5.28 4.90 -10.51
CA ILE A 183 3.98 4.45 -11.04
C ILE A 183 4.00 4.40 -12.57
N SER A 184 4.52 5.43 -13.24
CA SER A 184 4.58 5.48 -14.71
C SER A 184 5.44 4.39 -15.35
N ARG A 185 6.31 3.72 -14.59
CA ARG A 185 7.12 2.58 -15.07
C ARG A 185 6.38 1.24 -14.99
N LEU A 186 5.18 1.21 -14.42
CA LEU A 186 4.36 0.00 -14.24
C LEU A 186 3.28 -0.15 -15.33
N LEU A 187 3.08 0.91 -16.11
CA LEU A 187 2.20 0.95 -17.27
C LEU A 187 3.01 0.68 -18.53
#